data_AF-X1TZH0-F1
#
_entry.id   AF-X1TZH0-F1
#
_cell.length_a   1.000
_cell.length_b   1.000
_cell.length_c   1.000
_cell.angle_alpha   90.00
_cell.angle_beta   90.00
_cell.angle_gamma   90.00
#
_symmetry.space_group_name_H-M   'P 1'
#
loop_
_entity.id
_entity.type
_entity.pdbx_description
1 polymer ?
#
loop_
_entity_poly.entity_id
_entity_poly.type
_entity_poly.pdbx_seq_one_letter_code
_entity_poly.pdbx_strand_id
1 'polypeptide(L)'
;FIKRFREWKGNLEVQVSLDGPAFITDKNRVSGASERIPENLFGVLRELNDIELSTKVKFTWKVTLQPGNMEEMNASENLVDSFWQYFLALEKKFDEVNKNQNVSLQKGSFCPTLMVPGKYTSEDGGTFAKFLRNLHKKGYSSSYGHRFRRIMDFSDELHKRSMFTCSGGDSNFGVGLGNLHICHRTFYFDDERYVKSVLKSGIGNWDVSRFEQGAIDHINRYYIVPTSDEGEKRRFFYIMRGHHDYWRASLAYVSAMMIELSRAGQVLNCYESNEELRNLFA
;
A
#
# COMPACT_ATOMS: atom_id res chain seq x y z
N PHE A 1 -12.46 17.00 -8.73
CA PHE A 1 -12.91 15.60 -8.56
C PHE A 1 -14.01 15.50 -7.49
N ILE A 2 -13.74 15.79 -6.21
CA ILE A 2 -14.71 15.65 -5.09
C ILE A 2 -16.06 16.35 -5.38
N LYS A 3 -16.03 17.55 -5.97
CA LYS A 3 -17.24 18.31 -6.35
C LYS A 3 -18.22 17.52 -7.25
N ARG A 4 -17.74 16.54 -8.03
CA ARG A 4 -18.60 15.68 -8.88
C ARG A 4 -19.49 14.75 -8.06
N PHE A 5 -19.13 14.52 -6.80
CA PHE A 5 -19.90 13.69 -5.88
C PHE A 5 -20.81 14.51 -4.97
N ARG A 6 -20.94 15.83 -5.15
CA ARG A 6 -21.69 16.69 -4.20
C ARG A 6 -23.10 16.20 -3.86
N GLU A 7 -23.81 15.62 -4.82
CA GLU A 7 -25.19 15.10 -4.68
C GLU A 7 -25.23 13.61 -4.32
N TRP A 8 -24.10 12.90 -4.35
CA TRP A 8 -24.06 11.49 -4.00
C TRP A 8 -24.29 11.31 -2.51
N LYS A 9 -25.21 10.42 -2.12
CA LYS A 9 -25.52 10.11 -0.72
C LYS A 9 -24.68 8.94 -0.23
N GLY A 10 -23.37 9.16 -0.12
CA GLY A 10 -22.42 8.15 0.32
C GLY A 10 -21.22 8.72 1.09
N ASN A 11 -20.26 7.84 1.40
CA ASN A 11 -19.01 8.18 2.07
C ASN A 11 -17.86 8.12 1.08
N LEU A 12 -17.15 9.23 0.91
CA LEU A 12 -15.92 9.31 0.12
C LEU A 12 -14.72 9.37 1.06
N GLU A 13 -13.90 8.32 1.05
CA GLU A 13 -12.62 8.32 1.77
C GLU A 13 -11.48 8.79 0.86
N VAL A 14 -10.71 9.76 1.32
CA VAL A 14 -9.61 10.36 0.59
C VAL A 14 -8.33 10.20 1.39
N GLN A 15 -7.32 9.55 0.79
CA GLN A 15 -6.00 9.41 1.38
C GLN A 15 -5.07 10.50 0.86
N VAL A 16 -4.47 11.26 1.77
CA VAL A 16 -3.45 12.27 1.45
C VAL A 16 -2.08 11.65 1.68
N SER A 17 -1.35 11.42 0.60
CA SER A 17 -0.03 10.80 0.66
C SER A 17 1.01 11.83 1.05
N LEU A 18 1.44 11.81 2.32
CA LEU A 18 2.38 12.73 2.92
C LEU A 18 3.19 11.96 3.96
N ASP A 19 4.51 11.91 3.82
CA ASP A 19 5.35 11.01 4.62
C ASP A 19 5.87 11.66 5.92
N GLY A 20 5.74 12.98 6.05
CA GLY A 20 6.19 13.74 7.21
C GLY A 20 6.78 15.11 6.85
N PRO A 21 7.57 15.71 7.74
CA PRO A 21 8.31 16.95 7.48
C PRO A 21 9.37 16.78 6.37
N ALA A 22 10.01 17.89 5.97
CA ALA A 22 10.93 17.96 4.84
C ALA A 22 12.03 16.89 4.86
N PHE A 23 12.61 16.59 6.03
CA PHE A 23 13.67 15.57 6.13
C PHE A 23 13.21 14.14 5.76
N ILE A 24 11.89 13.91 5.64
CA ILE A 24 11.29 12.65 5.16
C ILE A 24 10.66 12.85 3.79
N THR A 25 9.63 13.70 3.69
CA THR A 25 8.81 13.81 2.47
C THR A 25 9.61 14.30 1.28
N ASP A 26 10.48 15.28 1.47
CA ASP A 26 11.22 15.87 0.35
C ASP A 26 12.32 14.94 -0.15
N LYS A 27 12.86 14.08 0.73
CA LYS A 27 13.79 13.00 0.36
C LYS A 27 13.08 11.86 -0.37
N ASN A 28 11.91 11.45 0.13
CA ASN A 28 11.17 10.31 -0.41
C ASN A 28 10.46 10.64 -1.74
N ARG A 29 10.18 11.91 -1.99
CA ARG A 29 9.41 12.38 -3.15
C ARG A 29 10.21 13.38 -3.97
N VAL A 30 9.97 14.66 -3.73
CA VAL A 30 10.58 15.78 -4.44
C VAL A 30 10.68 16.96 -3.49
N SER A 31 11.72 17.78 -3.65
CA SER A 31 11.92 18.99 -2.84
C SER A 31 10.67 19.87 -2.79
N GLY A 32 10.33 20.39 -1.60
CA GLY A 32 9.16 21.21 -1.32
C GLY A 32 7.83 20.43 -1.32
N ALA A 33 7.83 19.10 -1.36
CA ALA A 33 6.60 18.32 -1.31
C ALA A 33 5.95 18.37 0.09
N SER A 34 6.74 18.49 1.16
CA SER A 34 6.22 18.62 2.52
C SER A 34 5.34 19.85 2.71
N GLU A 35 5.56 20.92 1.94
CA GLU A 35 4.76 22.15 2.06
C GLU A 35 3.60 22.16 1.07
N ARG A 36 3.89 21.84 -0.20
CA ARG A 36 2.91 21.88 -1.29
C ARG A 36 1.73 20.92 -1.09
N ILE A 37 1.97 19.73 -0.54
CA ILE A 37 0.92 18.73 -0.35
C ILE A 37 -0.13 19.21 0.67
N PRO A 38 0.26 19.64 1.90
CA PRO A 38 -0.67 20.30 2.82
C PRO A 38 -1.36 21.52 2.24
N GLU A 39 -0.65 22.40 1.53
CA GLU A 39 -1.25 23.59 0.90
C GLU A 39 -2.35 23.24 -0.09
N ASN A 40 -2.12 22.23 -0.94
CA ASN A 40 -3.12 21.73 -1.87
C ASN A 40 -4.33 21.14 -1.13
N LEU A 41 -4.11 20.38 -0.05
CA LEU A 41 -5.21 19.88 0.78
C LEU A 41 -6.05 21.02 1.36
N PHE A 42 -5.42 22.05 1.91
CA PHE A 42 -6.13 23.19 2.47
C PHE A 42 -6.81 24.04 1.38
N GLY A 43 -6.24 24.10 0.18
CA GLY A 43 -6.91 24.67 -1.01
C GLY A 43 -8.21 23.95 -1.32
N VAL A 44 -8.16 22.61 -1.42
CA VAL A 44 -9.34 21.76 -1.61
C VAL A 44 -10.36 21.95 -0.49
N LEU A 45 -9.91 21.99 0.77
CA LEU A 45 -10.79 22.18 1.92
C LEU A 45 -11.54 23.52 1.87
N ARG A 46 -10.83 24.62 1.53
CA ARG A 46 -11.46 25.92 1.33
C ARG A 46 -12.51 25.88 0.23
N GLU A 47 -12.21 25.23 -0.89
CA GLU A 47 -13.20 25.06 -1.97
C GLU A 47 -14.42 24.22 -1.57
N LEU A 48 -14.26 23.27 -0.65
CA LEU A 48 -15.38 22.44 -0.15
C LEU A 48 -16.21 23.16 0.91
N ASN A 49 -15.67 24.16 1.61
CA ASN A 49 -16.43 24.94 2.58
C ASN A 49 -17.57 25.72 1.94
N ASP A 50 -17.42 26.13 0.69
CA ASP A 50 -18.41 26.92 -0.06
C ASP A 50 -19.41 26.04 -0.83
N ILE A 51 -19.43 24.73 -0.56
CA ILE A 51 -20.27 23.76 -1.28
C ILE A 51 -21.13 22.99 -0.29
N GLU A 52 -22.44 23.00 -0.55
CA GLU A 52 -23.35 22.08 0.10
C GLU A 52 -23.11 20.64 -0.42
N LEU A 53 -22.64 19.78 0.48
CA LEU A 53 -22.34 18.38 0.16
C LEU A 53 -23.38 17.49 0.83
N SER A 54 -24.01 16.61 0.05
CA SER A 54 -24.73 15.45 0.57
C SER A 54 -23.81 14.25 0.86
N THR A 55 -22.61 14.24 0.25
CA THR A 55 -21.56 13.24 0.50
C THR A 55 -20.78 13.57 1.77
N LYS A 56 -20.50 12.55 2.59
CA LYS A 56 -19.53 12.65 3.67
C LYS A 56 -18.13 12.40 3.13
N VAL A 57 -17.23 13.36 3.26
CA VAL A 57 -15.83 13.26 2.84
C VAL A 57 -14.95 13.07 4.07
N LYS A 58 -14.18 11.99 4.10
CA LYS A 58 -13.25 11.69 5.19
C LYS A 58 -11.83 11.65 4.65
N PHE A 59 -11.01 12.60 5.07
CA PHE A 59 -9.58 12.62 4.79
C PHE A 59 -8.81 11.75 5.79
N THR A 60 -7.72 11.14 5.33
CA THR A 60 -6.77 10.38 6.14
C THR A 60 -5.35 10.65 5.66
N TRP A 61 -4.38 10.65 6.57
CA TRP A 61 -2.97 10.71 6.21
C TRP A 61 -2.47 9.32 5.82
N LYS A 62 -1.73 9.23 4.72
CA LYS A 62 -0.99 8.03 4.32
C LYS A 62 0.50 8.32 4.38
N VAL A 63 1.11 7.82 5.44
CA VAL A 63 2.53 8.02 5.76
C VAL A 63 3.33 6.77 5.42
N THR A 64 4.44 6.93 4.70
CA THR A 64 5.37 5.84 4.40
C THR A 64 6.80 6.21 4.79
N LEU A 65 7.42 5.40 5.66
CA LEU A 65 8.83 5.52 6.05
C LEU A 65 9.69 4.48 5.31
N GLN A 66 10.84 4.94 4.85
CA GLN A 66 11.93 4.12 4.30
C GLN A 66 12.95 3.80 5.42
N PRO A 67 13.79 2.75 5.25
CA PRO A 67 14.86 2.42 6.19
C PRO A 67 15.72 3.63 6.60
N GLY A 68 16.19 4.42 5.63
CA GLY A 68 17.00 5.61 5.90
C GLY A 68 16.28 6.66 6.76
N ASN A 69 14.95 6.82 6.63
CA ASN A 69 14.20 7.71 7.51
C ASN A 69 14.24 7.23 8.97
N MET A 70 14.12 5.91 9.17
CA MET A 70 14.18 5.30 10.50
C MET A 70 15.58 5.37 11.10
N GLU A 71 16.64 5.24 10.28
CA GLU A 71 18.03 5.45 10.71
C GLU A 71 18.25 6.88 11.23
N GLU A 72 17.79 7.89 10.48
CA GLU A 72 17.87 9.29 10.89
C GLU A 72 17.13 9.52 12.22
N MET A 73 15.89 9.02 12.34
CA MET A 73 15.10 9.14 13.56
C MET A 73 15.70 8.35 14.74
N ASN A 74 16.42 7.27 14.47
CA ASN A 74 17.16 6.50 15.47
C ASN A 74 18.47 7.17 15.91
N ALA A 75 19.06 8.00 15.04
CA ALA A 75 20.25 8.79 15.33
C ALA A 75 19.90 10.06 16.13
N SER A 76 18.70 10.60 15.97
CA SER A 76 18.22 11.76 16.74
C SER A 76 16.75 11.59 17.15
N GLU A 77 16.53 11.27 18.43
CA GLU A 77 15.18 11.05 18.97
C GLU A 77 14.27 12.29 18.86
N ASN A 78 14.83 13.49 18.76
CA ASN A 78 14.07 14.74 18.54
C ASN A 78 13.37 14.77 17.18
N LEU A 79 13.87 14.01 16.19
CA LEU A 79 13.21 13.87 14.89
C LEU A 79 11.92 13.07 14.99
N VAL A 80 11.81 12.17 15.97
CA VAL A 80 10.54 11.50 16.30
C VAL A 80 9.52 12.54 16.73
N ASP A 81 9.85 13.38 17.71
CA ASP A 81 8.91 14.41 18.20
C ASP A 81 8.55 15.39 17.07
N SER A 82 9.54 15.78 16.25
CA SER A 82 9.33 16.66 15.09
C SER A 82 8.34 16.09 14.08
N PHE A 83 8.41 14.78 13.80
CA PHE A 83 7.43 14.10 12.96
C PHE A 83 6.02 14.18 13.56
N TRP A 84 5.86 13.91 14.87
CA TRP A 84 4.55 13.95 15.52
C TRP A 84 3.97 15.36 15.55
N GLN A 85 4.78 16.35 15.95
CA GLN A 85 4.37 17.75 16.02
C GLN A 85 3.97 18.30 14.65
N TYR A 86 4.65 17.86 13.59
CA TYR A 86 4.30 18.23 12.22
C TYR A 86 2.86 17.83 11.88
N PHE A 87 2.47 16.57 12.11
CA PHE A 87 1.09 16.13 11.82
C PHE A 87 0.05 16.72 12.78
N LEU A 88 0.38 16.88 14.06
CA LEU A 88 -0.52 17.54 15.03
C LEU A 88 -0.81 19.00 14.63
N ALA A 89 0.20 19.72 14.14
CA ALA A 89 0.03 21.07 13.60
C ALA A 89 -0.87 21.08 12.35
N LEU A 90 -0.71 20.11 11.45
CA LEU A 90 -1.58 19.97 10.28
C LEU A 90 -3.02 19.63 10.66
N GLU A 91 -3.22 18.75 11.64
CA GLU A 91 -4.55 18.40 12.15
C GLU A 91 -5.24 19.61 12.79
N LYS A 92 -4.50 20.40 13.58
CA LYS A 92 -5.00 21.65 14.16
C LYS A 92 -5.40 22.64 13.07
N LYS A 93 -4.53 22.85 12.09
CA LYS A 93 -4.81 23.74 10.94
C LYS A 93 -6.01 23.25 10.12
N PHE A 94 -6.20 21.94 9.98
CA PHE A 94 -7.39 21.39 9.34
C PHE A 94 -8.66 21.83 10.07
N ASP A 95 -8.69 21.73 11.41
CA ASP A 95 -9.85 22.15 12.21
C ASP A 95 -10.11 23.65 12.13
N GLU A 96 -9.05 24.46 12.07
CA GLU A 96 -9.15 25.92 11.91
C GLU A 96 -9.71 26.33 10.53
N VAL A 97 -9.37 25.58 9.48
CA VAL A 97 -9.80 25.88 8.10
C VAL A 97 -11.14 25.25 7.75
N ASN A 98 -11.47 24.08 8.30
CA ASN A 98 -12.68 23.35 7.96
C ASN A 98 -13.92 24.02 8.56
N LYS A 99 -14.88 24.37 7.70
CA LYS A 99 -16.20 24.89 8.09
C LYS A 99 -17.33 23.95 7.66
N ASN A 100 -17.02 22.94 6.85
CA ASN A 100 -18.01 22.01 6.31
C ASN A 100 -18.21 20.81 7.24
N GLN A 101 -19.42 20.63 7.75
CA GLN A 101 -19.77 19.54 8.67
C GLN A 101 -19.71 18.14 8.03
N ASN A 102 -19.82 18.05 6.70
CA ASN A 102 -19.71 16.80 5.96
C ASN A 102 -18.26 16.48 5.54
N VAL A 103 -17.30 17.32 5.92
CA VAL A 103 -15.88 17.08 5.68
C VAL A 103 -15.17 16.83 7.01
N SER A 104 -14.38 15.78 7.09
CA SER A 104 -13.66 15.40 8.31
C SER A 104 -12.24 14.91 8.01
N LEU A 105 -11.38 14.94 9.02
CA LEU A 105 -10.04 14.34 9.01
C LEU A 105 -9.96 13.30 10.11
N GLN A 106 -9.51 12.08 9.79
CA GLN A 106 -9.24 11.07 10.80
C GLN A 106 -7.99 11.45 11.60
N LYS A 107 -8.20 11.89 12.84
CA LYS A 107 -7.13 12.25 13.76
C LYS A 107 -6.26 11.04 14.11
N GLY A 108 -4.96 11.26 14.21
CA GLY A 108 -3.98 10.19 14.47
C GLY A 108 -3.80 9.21 13.31
N SER A 109 -4.32 9.50 12.10
CA SER A 109 -4.17 8.62 10.94
C SER A 109 -2.74 8.55 10.39
N PHE A 110 -1.84 9.41 10.87
CA PHE A 110 -0.44 9.51 10.45
C PHE A 110 0.47 8.41 11.05
N CYS A 111 -0.09 7.26 11.40
CA CYS A 111 0.67 6.09 11.83
C CYS A 111 1.52 5.57 10.64
N PRO A 112 2.85 5.62 10.72
CA PRO A 112 3.70 5.28 9.59
C PRO A 112 3.51 3.83 9.15
N THR A 113 3.50 3.65 7.84
CA THR A 113 3.68 2.36 7.17
C THR A 113 5.10 2.27 6.62
N LEU A 114 5.55 1.07 6.26
CA LEU A 114 6.86 0.83 5.70
C LEU A 114 6.70 0.93 4.19
N MET A 115 7.71 1.49 3.53
CA MET A 115 7.85 1.31 2.09
C MET A 115 7.79 -0.18 1.82
N VAL A 116 6.97 -0.62 0.87
CA VAL A 116 6.94 -1.98 0.34
C VAL A 116 6.59 -1.90 -1.15
N PRO A 117 7.17 -2.76 -2.00
CA PRO A 117 8.17 -3.77 -1.68
C PRO A 117 9.61 -3.19 -1.61
N GLY A 118 10.58 -3.95 -1.07
CA GLY A 118 11.96 -3.52 -0.88
C GLY A 118 12.93 -4.67 -0.60
N LYS A 119 14.25 -4.42 -0.71
CA LYS A 119 15.30 -5.37 -0.37
C LYS A 119 15.61 -5.22 1.12
N TYR A 120 14.83 -5.88 1.96
CA TYR A 120 15.08 -5.85 3.41
C TYR A 120 16.08 -6.92 3.80
N THR A 121 16.96 -6.54 4.71
CA THR A 121 17.97 -7.37 5.36
C THR A 121 17.63 -7.54 6.84
N SER A 122 18.39 -8.39 7.54
CA SER A 122 18.30 -8.49 8.99
C SER A 122 18.68 -7.18 9.70
N GLU A 123 19.58 -6.38 9.11
CA GLU A 123 19.96 -5.07 9.64
C GLU A 123 18.80 -4.08 9.60
N ASP A 124 18.02 -4.06 8.51
CA ASP A 124 16.79 -3.25 8.41
C ASP A 124 15.80 -3.59 9.52
N GLY A 125 15.69 -4.89 9.86
CA GLY A 125 14.88 -5.37 10.98
C GLY A 125 15.37 -4.83 12.32
N GLY A 126 16.70 -4.78 12.53
CA GLY A 126 17.32 -4.18 13.72
C GLY A 126 17.05 -2.68 13.83
N THR A 127 17.17 -1.95 12.73
CA THR A 127 16.85 -0.52 12.63
C THR A 127 15.38 -0.26 12.95
N PHE A 128 14.47 -1.05 12.35
CA PHE A 128 13.04 -0.93 12.61
C PHE A 128 12.68 -1.25 14.06
N ALA A 129 13.27 -2.29 14.65
CA ALA A 129 13.06 -2.62 16.06
C ALA A 129 13.54 -1.51 17.00
N LYS A 130 14.69 -0.87 16.70
CA LYS A 130 15.17 0.29 17.46
C LYS A 130 14.21 1.47 17.34
N PHE A 131 13.69 1.73 16.13
CA PHE A 131 12.71 2.78 15.88
C PHE A 131 11.43 2.57 16.71
N LEU A 132 10.85 1.37 16.67
CA LEU A 132 9.66 1.04 17.48
C LEU A 132 9.90 1.22 18.97
N ARG A 133 11.07 0.82 19.49
CA ARG A 133 11.44 1.06 20.90
C ARG A 133 11.47 2.55 21.24
N ASN A 134 12.04 3.37 20.36
CA ASN A 134 12.11 4.82 20.57
C ASN A 134 10.71 5.46 20.54
N LEU A 135 9.82 5.01 19.64
CA LEU A 135 8.43 5.44 19.64
C LEU A 135 7.71 5.11 20.95
N HIS A 136 7.81 3.86 21.39
CA HIS A 136 7.11 3.39 22.59
C HIS A 136 7.64 4.04 23.87
N LYS A 137 8.95 4.31 23.97
CA LYS A 137 9.53 5.07 25.09
C LYS A 137 8.90 6.46 25.27
N LYS A 138 8.47 7.07 24.16
CA LYS A 138 7.81 8.39 24.12
C LYS A 138 6.29 8.30 24.25
N GLY A 139 5.72 7.10 24.38
CA GLY A 139 4.28 6.89 24.45
C GLY A 139 3.55 6.98 23.10
N TYR A 140 4.28 6.97 21.98
CA TYR A 140 3.68 7.01 20.65
C TYR A 140 3.28 5.63 20.16
N SER A 141 2.19 5.57 19.39
CA SER A 141 1.69 4.34 18.78
C SER A 141 2.31 4.08 17.41
N SER A 142 2.31 2.80 17.01
CA SER A 142 2.67 2.39 15.66
C SER A 142 1.57 1.48 15.10
N SER A 143 1.37 1.54 13.78
CA SER A 143 0.45 0.61 13.08
C SER A 143 0.90 -0.85 13.24
N TYR A 144 2.19 -1.07 13.51
CA TYR A 144 2.81 -2.39 13.60
C TYR A 144 2.58 -3.10 14.93
N GLY A 145 2.48 -2.38 16.05
CA GLY A 145 2.10 -3.01 17.32
C GLY A 145 0.74 -3.70 17.21
N HIS A 146 -0.24 -3.03 16.61
CA HIS A 146 -1.56 -3.59 16.34
C HIS A 146 -1.50 -4.75 15.33
N ARG A 147 -0.76 -4.60 14.21
CA ARG A 147 -0.63 -5.67 13.20
C ARG A 147 0.04 -6.92 13.76
N PHE A 148 1.09 -6.75 14.57
CA PHE A 148 1.76 -7.86 15.24
C PHE A 148 0.82 -8.57 16.20
N ARG A 149 0.09 -7.81 17.03
CA ARG A 149 -0.96 -8.38 17.89
C ARG A 149 -2.00 -9.16 17.08
N ARG A 150 -2.46 -8.62 15.94
CA ARG A 150 -3.39 -9.33 15.05
C ARG A 150 -2.82 -10.65 14.53
N ILE A 151 -1.54 -10.72 14.18
CA ILE A 151 -0.91 -11.99 13.77
C ILE A 151 -0.95 -13.02 14.90
N MET A 152 -0.73 -12.59 16.14
CA MET A 152 -0.81 -13.48 17.30
C MET A 152 -2.24 -13.92 17.59
N ASP A 153 -3.17 -12.95 17.62
CA ASP A 153 -4.58 -13.15 17.95
C ASP A 153 -5.32 -14.02 16.91
N PHE A 154 -4.83 -14.04 15.65
CA PHE A 154 -5.40 -14.82 14.54
C PHE A 154 -4.38 -15.82 13.96
N SER A 155 -3.46 -16.31 14.80
CA SER A 155 -2.39 -17.23 14.38
C SER A 155 -2.92 -18.57 13.87
N ASP A 156 -4.05 -19.02 14.41
CA ASP A 156 -4.82 -20.19 13.98
C ASP A 156 -5.54 -19.97 12.63
N GLU A 157 -5.78 -18.72 12.25
CA GLU A 157 -6.45 -18.36 10.99
C GLU A 157 -5.49 -18.05 9.83
N LEU A 158 -4.17 -18.14 10.03
CA LEU A 158 -3.18 -17.81 8.99
C LEU A 158 -3.33 -18.66 7.72
N HIS A 159 -3.98 -19.82 7.81
CA HIS A 159 -4.32 -20.67 6.67
C HIS A 159 -5.42 -20.08 5.75
N LYS A 160 -6.15 -19.05 6.18
CA LYS A 160 -7.23 -18.41 5.40
C LYS A 160 -6.65 -17.42 4.39
N ARG A 161 -6.58 -17.84 3.12
CA ARG A 161 -5.99 -17.07 2.00
C ARG A 161 -6.60 -15.69 1.73
N SER A 162 -7.90 -15.49 2.02
CA SER A 162 -8.55 -14.18 1.84
C SER A 162 -7.93 -13.07 2.69
N MET A 163 -7.17 -13.40 3.72
CA MET A 163 -6.56 -12.42 4.62
C MET A 163 -5.21 -11.86 4.15
N PHE A 164 -4.58 -12.44 3.12
CA PHE A 164 -3.20 -12.14 2.73
C PHE A 164 -3.00 -11.71 1.28
N THR A 165 -4.08 -11.50 0.52
CA THR A 165 -3.97 -10.93 -0.84
C THR A 165 -3.86 -9.41 -0.78
N CYS A 166 -3.04 -8.82 -1.66
CA CYS A 166 -3.06 -7.38 -1.87
C CYS A 166 -4.38 -6.99 -2.55
N SER A 167 -4.99 -5.87 -2.18
CA SER A 167 -6.27 -5.44 -2.78
C SER A 167 -6.24 -5.24 -4.30
N GLY A 168 -5.06 -5.08 -4.91
CA GLY A 168 -4.90 -5.05 -6.36
C GLY A 168 -4.99 -6.47 -6.91
N GLY A 169 -6.07 -6.79 -7.60
CA GLY A 169 -6.43 -8.19 -7.89
C GLY A 169 -7.82 -8.57 -7.40
N ASP A 170 -8.09 -8.21 -6.15
CA ASP A 170 -9.22 -8.72 -5.37
C ASP A 170 -10.44 -7.78 -5.43
N SER A 171 -10.27 -6.53 -5.00
CA SER A 171 -11.37 -5.55 -4.86
C SER A 171 -11.13 -4.24 -5.60
N ASN A 172 -9.93 -4.04 -6.15
CA ASN A 172 -9.53 -2.80 -6.81
C ASN A 172 -8.84 -3.05 -8.15
N PHE A 173 -9.03 -2.11 -9.08
CA PHE A 173 -8.24 -1.96 -10.29
C PHE A 173 -7.83 -0.49 -10.43
N GLY A 174 -6.67 -0.27 -11.05
CA GLY A 174 -6.21 1.08 -11.40
C GLY A 174 -6.81 1.53 -12.73
N VAL A 175 -7.03 2.85 -12.88
CA VAL A 175 -7.42 3.45 -14.15
C VAL A 175 -6.39 4.51 -14.50
N GLY A 176 -5.70 4.34 -15.64
CA GLY A 176 -4.64 5.24 -16.10
C GLY A 176 -4.69 5.39 -17.61
N LEU A 177 -4.62 6.62 -18.12
CA LEU A 177 -4.53 6.94 -19.56
C LEU A 177 -5.48 6.17 -20.50
N GLY A 178 -6.69 5.84 -20.04
CA GLY A 178 -7.67 5.09 -20.83
C GLY A 178 -7.58 3.56 -20.72
N ASN A 179 -6.69 3.05 -19.88
CA ASN A 179 -6.50 1.62 -19.61
C ASN A 179 -6.89 1.28 -18.16
N LEU A 180 -7.38 0.06 -17.97
CA LEU A 180 -7.47 -0.60 -16.67
C LEU A 180 -6.16 -1.31 -16.38
N HIS A 181 -5.78 -1.31 -15.11
CA HIS A 181 -4.54 -1.86 -14.60
C HIS A 181 -4.84 -2.77 -13.41
N ILE A 182 -4.17 -3.93 -13.30
CA ILE A 182 -4.29 -4.82 -12.12
C ILE A 182 -3.95 -4.09 -10.80
N CYS A 183 -2.99 -3.17 -10.82
CA CYS A 183 -2.64 -2.35 -9.68
C CYS A 183 -1.94 -1.05 -10.10
N HIS A 184 -1.86 -0.08 -9.18
CA HIS A 184 -1.22 1.21 -9.42
C HIS A 184 0.27 1.11 -9.78
N ARG A 185 0.96 0.00 -9.44
CA ARG A 185 2.35 -0.23 -9.82
C ARG A 185 2.53 -0.38 -11.32
N THR A 186 1.50 -0.88 -12.02
CA THR A 186 1.53 -1.10 -13.48
C THR A 186 1.15 0.15 -14.28
N PHE A 187 0.92 1.29 -13.60
CA PHE A 187 0.76 2.55 -14.31
C PHE A 187 2.02 2.84 -15.13
N TYR A 188 1.82 3.19 -16.40
CA TYR A 188 2.88 3.47 -17.37
C TYR A 188 3.73 2.26 -17.81
N PHE A 189 3.37 1.03 -17.45
CA PHE A 189 4.02 -0.16 -18.04
C PHE A 189 3.71 -0.28 -19.54
N ASP A 190 2.59 0.30 -19.96
CA ASP A 190 2.16 0.50 -21.34
C ASP A 190 2.84 1.71 -22.02
N ASP A 191 3.67 2.48 -21.31
CA ASP A 191 4.53 3.52 -21.90
C ASP A 191 5.97 3.01 -22.03
N GLU A 192 6.37 2.65 -23.26
CA GLU A 192 7.72 2.17 -23.53
C GLU A 192 8.82 3.14 -23.09
N ARG A 193 8.57 4.46 -23.12
CA ARG A 193 9.58 5.46 -22.72
C ARG A 193 9.86 5.35 -21.24
N TYR A 194 8.80 5.17 -20.44
CA TYR A 194 8.91 4.93 -19.01
C TYR A 194 9.64 3.61 -18.74
N VAL A 195 9.21 2.51 -19.36
CA VAL A 195 9.84 1.19 -19.16
C VAL A 195 11.32 1.22 -19.51
N LYS A 196 11.69 1.77 -20.68
CA LYS A 196 13.10 1.92 -21.10
C LYS A 196 13.91 2.78 -20.14
N SER A 197 13.32 3.86 -19.60
CA SER A 197 13.97 4.72 -18.61
C SER A 197 14.23 3.97 -17.30
N VAL A 198 13.26 3.19 -16.83
CA VAL A 198 13.37 2.42 -15.59
C VAL A 198 14.44 1.33 -15.73
N LEU A 199 14.41 0.55 -16.82
CA LEU A 199 15.39 -0.52 -17.08
C LEU A 199 16.82 0.00 -17.22
N LYS A 200 17.01 1.22 -17.72
CA LYS A 200 18.33 1.87 -17.83
C LYS A 200 18.80 2.54 -16.54
N SER A 201 17.93 2.74 -15.57
CA SER A 201 18.20 3.60 -14.42
C SER A 201 19.32 3.07 -13.49
N GLY A 202 19.65 1.78 -13.57
CA GLY A 202 20.65 1.15 -12.70
C GLY A 202 20.30 1.23 -11.21
N ILE A 203 19.07 1.66 -10.88
CA ILE A 203 18.65 1.89 -9.50
C ILE A 203 18.56 0.53 -8.81
N GLY A 204 19.31 0.38 -7.72
CA GLY A 204 19.29 -0.80 -6.83
C GLY A 204 17.99 -1.00 -6.05
N ASN A 205 16.84 -0.61 -6.60
CA ASN A 205 15.53 -0.81 -5.99
C ASN A 205 15.06 -2.24 -6.28
N TRP A 206 14.60 -2.96 -5.24
CA TRP A 206 13.98 -4.30 -5.39
C TRP A 206 12.95 -4.33 -6.50
N ASP A 207 12.12 -3.28 -6.48
CA ASP A 207 10.94 -3.11 -7.31
C ASP A 207 11.31 -2.95 -8.79
N VAL A 208 12.55 -2.59 -9.11
CA VAL A 208 13.09 -2.51 -10.48
C VAL A 208 14.03 -3.68 -10.77
N SER A 209 14.66 -4.28 -9.76
CA SER A 209 15.56 -5.42 -9.95
C SER A 209 14.86 -6.70 -10.42
N ARG A 210 13.52 -6.75 -10.32
CA ARG A 210 12.69 -7.81 -10.91
C ARG A 210 11.94 -7.36 -12.17
N PHE A 211 12.22 -6.16 -12.68
CA PHE A 211 11.70 -5.72 -13.98
C PHE A 211 12.51 -6.43 -15.06
N GLU A 212 12.09 -7.64 -15.38
CA GLU A 212 12.51 -8.31 -16.60
C GLU A 212 11.51 -7.95 -17.69
N GLN A 213 12.01 -7.60 -18.89
CA GLN A 213 11.15 -7.20 -20.02
C GLN A 213 10.05 -8.23 -20.28
N GLY A 214 10.38 -9.52 -20.23
CA GLY A 214 9.39 -10.59 -20.39
C GLY A 214 8.27 -10.57 -19.35
N ALA A 215 8.56 -10.26 -18.08
CA ALA A 215 7.54 -10.13 -17.04
C ALA A 215 6.63 -8.91 -17.29
N ILE A 216 7.20 -7.78 -17.73
CA ILE A 216 6.43 -6.58 -18.09
C ILE A 216 5.54 -6.87 -19.30
N ASP A 217 6.06 -7.55 -20.33
CA ASP A 217 5.30 -7.93 -21.52
C ASP A 217 4.13 -8.84 -21.16
N HIS A 218 4.33 -9.79 -20.24
CA HIS A 218 3.26 -10.63 -19.70
C HIS A 218 2.20 -9.80 -18.96
N ILE A 219 2.61 -8.85 -18.12
CA ILE A 219 1.68 -7.96 -17.42
C ILE A 219 0.88 -7.11 -18.41
N ASN A 220 1.56 -6.46 -19.36
CA ASN A 220 0.92 -5.62 -20.38
C ASN A 220 -0.11 -6.41 -21.19
N ARG A 221 0.24 -7.64 -21.59
CA ARG A 221 -0.65 -8.50 -22.39
C ARG A 221 -1.89 -8.95 -21.63
N TYR A 222 -1.74 -9.36 -20.37
CA TYR A 222 -2.82 -10.05 -19.66
C TYR A 222 -3.56 -9.18 -18.65
N TYR A 223 -2.95 -8.10 -18.16
CA TYR A 223 -3.39 -7.34 -16.99
C TYR A 223 -3.46 -5.83 -17.19
N ILE A 224 -3.20 -5.34 -18.40
CA ILE A 224 -3.48 -3.96 -18.80
C ILE A 224 -4.43 -4.00 -19.99
N VAL A 225 -5.64 -3.45 -19.85
CA VAL A 225 -6.68 -3.57 -20.88
C VAL A 225 -7.33 -2.22 -21.19
N PRO A 226 -7.65 -1.90 -22.45
CA PRO A 226 -8.34 -0.67 -22.81
C PRO A 226 -9.71 -0.55 -22.13
N THR A 227 -10.00 0.60 -21.55
CA THR A 227 -11.32 0.87 -20.95
C THR A 227 -12.46 0.88 -21.99
N SER A 228 -12.12 1.09 -23.26
CA SER A 228 -13.03 1.09 -24.40
C SER A 228 -13.38 -0.32 -24.92
N ASP A 229 -12.65 -1.37 -24.53
CA ASP A 229 -12.86 -2.74 -25.02
C ASP A 229 -13.60 -3.59 -23.98
N GLU A 230 -14.89 -3.83 -24.19
CA GLU A 230 -15.73 -4.65 -23.29
C GLU A 230 -15.31 -6.12 -23.22
N GLY A 231 -14.78 -6.68 -24.32
CA GLY A 231 -14.34 -8.08 -24.36
C GLY A 231 -13.13 -8.28 -23.45
N GLU A 232 -12.13 -7.42 -23.60
CA GLU A 232 -10.91 -7.46 -22.79
C GLU A 232 -11.18 -7.12 -21.33
N LYS A 233 -12.12 -6.20 -21.03
CA LYS A 233 -12.57 -5.95 -19.65
C LYS A 233 -13.17 -7.19 -18.99
N ARG A 234 -14.02 -7.93 -19.70
CA ARG A 234 -14.59 -9.19 -19.17
C ARG A 234 -13.51 -10.23 -18.90
N ARG A 235 -12.56 -10.40 -19.82
CA ARG A 235 -11.40 -11.28 -19.63
C ARG A 235 -10.57 -10.87 -18.42
N PHE A 236 -10.28 -9.59 -18.29
CA PHE A 236 -9.55 -9.03 -17.16
C PHE A 236 -10.27 -9.33 -15.84
N PHE A 237 -11.57 -9.01 -15.72
CA PHE A 237 -12.34 -9.31 -14.51
C PHE A 237 -12.41 -10.80 -14.19
N TYR A 238 -12.54 -11.66 -15.20
CA TYR A 238 -12.51 -13.11 -15.03
C TYR A 238 -11.17 -13.58 -14.44
N ILE A 239 -10.04 -13.11 -14.97
CA ILE A 239 -8.71 -13.48 -14.48
C ILE A 239 -8.50 -12.99 -13.04
N MET A 240 -8.88 -11.74 -12.77
CA MET A 240 -8.75 -11.11 -11.44
C MET A 240 -9.55 -11.87 -10.37
N ARG A 241 -10.77 -12.28 -10.73
CA ARG A 241 -11.60 -13.10 -9.85
C ARG A 241 -11.14 -14.55 -9.74
N GLY A 242 -10.45 -15.08 -10.75
CA GLY A 242 -10.09 -16.50 -10.81
C GLY A 242 -9.32 -16.99 -9.59
N HIS A 243 -8.47 -16.15 -9.00
CA HIS A 243 -7.75 -16.52 -7.77
C HIS A 243 -8.71 -16.80 -6.60
N HIS A 244 -9.79 -16.02 -6.48
CA HIS A 244 -10.79 -16.14 -5.43
C HIS A 244 -11.87 -17.16 -5.77
N ASP A 245 -12.30 -17.24 -7.03
CA ASP A 245 -13.36 -18.15 -7.45
C ASP A 245 -12.87 -19.61 -7.53
N TYR A 246 -11.58 -19.82 -7.82
CA TYR A 246 -10.97 -21.14 -7.98
C TYR A 246 -9.91 -21.47 -6.92
N TRP A 247 -9.94 -20.83 -5.75
CA TRP A 247 -8.95 -21.02 -4.68
C TRP A 247 -8.73 -22.49 -4.28
N ARG A 248 -9.80 -23.31 -4.31
CA ARG A 248 -9.74 -24.76 -4.04
C ARG A 248 -8.88 -25.51 -5.04
N ALA A 249 -8.92 -25.12 -6.32
CA ALA A 249 -8.07 -25.73 -7.35
C ALA A 249 -6.60 -25.44 -7.08
N SER A 250 -6.27 -24.20 -6.70
CA SER A 250 -4.91 -23.83 -6.31
C SER A 250 -4.43 -24.57 -5.06
N LEU A 251 -5.29 -24.77 -4.05
CA LEU A 251 -4.96 -25.58 -2.87
C LEU A 251 -4.72 -27.04 -3.24
N ALA A 252 -5.62 -27.63 -4.03
CA ALA A 252 -5.48 -29.01 -4.48
C ALA A 252 -4.17 -29.21 -5.25
N TYR A 253 -3.83 -28.26 -6.12
CA TYR A 253 -2.57 -28.28 -6.86
C TYR A 253 -1.36 -28.21 -5.93
N VAL A 254 -1.29 -27.21 -5.03
CA VAL A 254 -0.16 -27.06 -4.10
C VAL A 254 -0.04 -28.26 -3.17
N SER A 255 -1.16 -28.76 -2.65
CA SER A 255 -1.20 -29.94 -1.78
C SER A 255 -0.65 -31.17 -2.50
N ALA A 256 -1.08 -31.42 -3.74
CA ALA A 256 -0.55 -32.51 -4.56
C ALA A 256 0.95 -32.35 -4.84
N MET A 257 1.39 -31.15 -5.23
CA MET A 257 2.80 -30.87 -5.49
C MET A 257 3.67 -31.08 -4.25
N MET A 258 3.25 -30.61 -3.07
CA MET A 258 3.99 -30.80 -1.83
C MET A 258 4.10 -32.27 -1.43
N ILE A 259 3.06 -33.08 -1.67
CA ILE A 259 3.10 -34.54 -1.45
C ILE A 259 4.12 -35.18 -2.40
N GLU A 260 4.11 -34.83 -3.69
CA GLU A 260 5.05 -35.37 -4.67
C GLU A 260 6.50 -34.97 -4.36
N LEU A 261 6.73 -33.71 -4.00
CA LEU A 261 8.04 -33.21 -3.58
C LEU A 261 8.55 -33.94 -2.32
N SER A 262 7.67 -34.22 -1.36
CA SER A 262 8.00 -34.97 -0.14
C SER A 262 8.42 -36.40 -0.48
N ARG A 263 7.63 -37.10 -1.30
CA ARG A 263 7.92 -38.46 -1.75
C ARG A 263 9.20 -38.57 -2.57
N ALA A 264 9.52 -37.52 -3.33
CA ALA A 264 10.78 -37.40 -4.07
C ALA A 264 11.98 -37.04 -3.17
N GLY A 265 11.78 -36.81 -1.87
CA GLY A 265 12.83 -36.42 -0.92
C GLY A 265 13.33 -34.98 -1.09
N GLN A 266 12.57 -34.13 -1.77
CA GLN A 266 12.94 -32.72 -2.02
C GLN A 266 12.48 -31.78 -0.90
N VAL A 267 11.49 -32.19 -0.09
CA VAL A 267 11.03 -31.49 1.11
C VAL A 267 10.81 -32.47 2.26
N LEU A 268 10.52 -31.96 3.46
CA LEU A 268 10.33 -32.79 4.66
C LEU A 268 9.08 -33.69 4.59
N ASN A 269 9.20 -34.92 5.09
CA ASN A 269 8.13 -35.91 5.09
C ASN A 269 6.86 -35.49 5.88
N CYS A 270 6.96 -34.50 6.76
CA CYS A 270 5.80 -33.99 7.51
C CYS A 270 4.73 -33.39 6.59
N TYR A 271 5.09 -32.97 5.38
CA TYR A 271 4.14 -32.46 4.40
C TYR A 271 3.20 -33.54 3.85
N GLU A 272 3.49 -34.84 3.97
CA GLU A 272 2.54 -35.89 3.54
C GLU A 272 1.33 -36.00 4.47
N SER A 273 1.55 -35.88 5.78
CA SER A 273 0.52 -36.09 6.79
C SER A 273 -0.12 -34.81 7.32
N ASN A 274 0.48 -33.64 7.07
CA ASN A 274 -0.02 -32.36 7.59
C ASN A 274 -0.57 -31.46 6.48
N GLU A 275 -1.90 -31.48 6.30
CA GLU A 275 -2.59 -30.66 5.31
C GLU A 275 -2.48 -29.17 5.58
N GLU A 276 -2.55 -28.75 6.84
CA GLU A 276 -2.45 -27.34 7.22
C GLU A 276 -1.10 -26.76 6.80
N LEU A 277 -0.01 -27.49 7.05
CA LEU A 277 1.34 -27.11 6.64
C LEU A 277 1.48 -27.03 5.12
N ARG A 278 0.83 -27.91 4.34
CA ARG A 278 0.82 -27.83 2.87
C ARG A 278 0.07 -26.58 2.39
N ASN A 279 -1.08 -26.31 2.99
CA ASN A 279 -1.95 -25.20 2.60
C ASN A 279 -1.31 -23.83 2.86
N LEU A 280 -0.29 -23.74 3.72
CA LEU A 280 0.52 -22.52 3.90
C LEU A 280 1.33 -22.11 2.64
N PHE A 281 1.61 -23.04 1.72
CA PHE A 281 2.38 -22.77 0.49
C PHE A 281 1.49 -22.39 -0.69
N ALA A 282 0.18 -22.38 -0.47
CA ALA A 282 -0.79 -22.12 -1.51
C ALA A 282 -1.05 -20.61 -1.59
#